data_AF-A0A0D7DXT9-F1
#
_entry.id   AF-A0A0D7DXT9-F1
#
_cell.length_a   1.000
_cell.length_b   1.000
_cell.length_c   1.000
_cell.angle_alpha   90.00
_cell.angle_beta   90.00
_cell.angle_gamma   90.00
#
_symmetry.space_group_name_H-M   'P 1'
#
loop_
_entity.id
_entity.type
_entity.pdbx_description
1 polymer ?
#
loop_
_entity_poly.entity_id
_entity_poly.type
_entity_poly.pdbx_seq_one_letter_code
_entity_poly.pdbx_strand_id
1 'polypeptide(L)'
;TITITVRPVNDAPVASNRTLTTAEDTAGTVVLVANDVEGDTLTYSLVNAPNNAHGTVTISGDRATFTPKLNWNGTTTFTYRANDGKA
;
A
#
# COMPACT_ATOMS: atom_id res chain seq x y z
N THR A 1 -29.18 -40.27 5.69
CA THR A 1 -28.60 -39.02 6.21
C THR A 1 -27.86 -38.35 5.06
N ILE A 2 -27.99 -37.03 4.89
CA ILE A 2 -27.26 -36.29 3.85
C ILE A 2 -26.22 -35.40 4.56
N THR A 3 -24.98 -35.45 4.08
CA THR A 3 -23.91 -34.55 4.52
C THR A 3 -23.69 -33.50 3.44
N ILE A 4 -23.80 -32.22 3.82
CA ILE A 4 -23.50 -31.08 2.95
C ILE A 4 -22.26 -30.41 3.50
N THR A 5 -21.27 -30.19 2.64
CA THR A 5 -20.02 -29.50 2.98
C THR A 5 -19.90 -28.25 2.11
N VAL A 6 -19.74 -27.09 2.74
CA VAL A 6 -19.41 -25.83 2.08
C VAL A 6 -17.93 -25.53 2.37
N ARG A 7 -17.17 -25.16 1.34
CA ARG A 7 -15.74 -24.83 1.47
C ARG A 7 -15.55 -23.31 1.46
N PRO A 8 -14.61 -22.77 2.23
CA PRO A 8 -14.27 -21.35 2.16
C PRO A 8 -13.64 -21.00 0.81
N VAL A 9 -13.82 -19.75 0.40
CA VAL A 9 -13.17 -19.12 -0.76
C VAL A 9 -12.27 -18.00 -0.22
N ASN A 10 -11.12 -17.77 -0.83
CA ASN A 10 -10.20 -16.70 -0.44
C ASN A 10 -10.76 -15.33 -0.87
N ASP A 11 -10.77 -14.36 0.03
CA ASP A 11 -11.18 -12.99 -0.26
C ASP A 11 -9.94 -12.07 -0.39
N ALA A 12 -9.91 -11.22 -1.41
CA ALA A 12 -8.76 -10.34 -1.60
C ALA A 12 -8.68 -9.24 -0.52
N PRO A 13 -7.48 -8.81 -0.10
CA PRO A 13 -7.31 -7.79 0.92
C PRO A 13 -7.74 -6.40 0.44
N VAL A 14 -8.32 -5.62 1.35
CA VAL A 14 -8.78 -4.25 1.11
C VAL A 14 -7.78 -3.25 1.70
N ALA A 15 -7.06 -2.54 0.83
CA ALA A 15 -6.10 -1.51 1.24
C ALA A 15 -6.80 -0.21 1.67
N SER A 16 -6.31 0.39 2.76
CA SER A 16 -6.82 1.66 3.29
C SER A 16 -6.08 2.86 2.72
N ASN A 17 -6.77 3.93 2.33
CA ASN A 17 -6.10 5.16 1.91
C ASN A 17 -5.21 5.74 3.03
N ARG A 18 -4.11 6.38 2.60
CA ARG A 18 -3.12 6.99 3.49
C ARG A 18 -2.75 8.39 3.02
N THR A 19 -2.49 9.26 3.98
CA THR A 19 -2.03 10.63 3.77
C THR A 19 -0.70 10.82 4.47
N LEU A 20 0.23 11.50 3.80
CA LEU A 20 1.54 11.83 4.33
C LEU A 20 1.78 13.33 4.09
N THR A 21 2.25 14.04 5.11
CA THR A 21 2.79 15.40 4.99
C THR A 21 4.24 15.36 5.42
N THR A 22 5.11 16.02 4.67
CA THR A 22 6.53 16.18 4.98
C THR A 22 6.99 17.56 4.52
N ALA A 23 8.10 18.05 5.07
CA ALA A 23 8.73 19.26 4.55
C ALA A 23 9.31 19.01 3.15
N GLU A 24 9.49 20.07 2.36
CA GLU A 24 10.28 19.97 1.14
C GLU A 24 11.68 19.43 1.44
N ASP A 25 12.28 18.74 0.46
CA ASP A 25 13.60 18.13 0.54
C ASP A 25 13.79 17.09 1.66
N THR A 26 12.72 16.73 2.38
CA THR A 26 12.73 15.82 3.51
C THR A 26 11.89 14.59 3.19
N ALA A 27 12.52 13.41 3.22
CA ALA A 27 11.81 12.16 3.04
C ALA A 27 10.80 11.95 4.18
N GLY A 28 9.57 11.57 3.82
CA GLY A 28 8.52 11.21 4.77
C GLY A 28 8.18 9.74 4.66
N THR A 29 7.73 9.13 5.76
CA THR A 29 7.29 7.73 5.77
C THR A 29 5.89 7.57 6.36
N VAL A 30 5.10 6.69 5.76
CA VAL A 30 3.76 6.32 6.25
C VAL A 30 3.63 4.80 6.32
N VAL A 31 2.87 4.33 7.32
CA VAL A 31 2.51 2.92 7.46
C VAL A 31 1.28 2.60 6.63
N LEU A 32 1.42 1.64 5.73
CA LEU A 32 0.37 1.07 4.90
C LEU A 32 -0.43 0.07 5.73
N VAL A 33 -1.75 0.08 5.54
CA VAL A 33 -2.63 -0.87 6.21
C VAL A 33 -3.64 -1.38 5.20
N ALA A 34 -3.95 -2.66 5.32
CA ALA A 34 -5.02 -3.34 4.62
C ALA A 34 -5.69 -4.32 5.59
N ASN A 35 -6.93 -4.67 5.29
CA ASN A 35 -7.66 -5.70 6.01
C ASN A 35 -7.93 -6.88 5.09
N ASP A 36 -7.76 -8.07 5.63
CA ASP A 36 -8.06 -9.34 4.99
C ASP A 36 -9.08 -10.08 5.85
N VAL A 37 -10.09 -10.70 5.23
CA VAL A 37 -11.18 -11.34 5.98
C VAL A 37 -10.70 -12.63 6.64
N GLU A 38 -9.76 -13.34 6.00
CA GLU A 38 -9.16 -14.57 6.50
C GLU A 38 -8.05 -14.31 7.53
N GLY A 39 -7.61 -13.05 7.66
CA GLY A 39 -6.56 -12.63 8.58
C GLY A 39 -5.16 -13.02 8.10
N ASP A 40 -4.98 -13.16 6.79
CA ASP A 40 -3.69 -13.51 6.22
C ASP A 40 -2.63 -12.43 6.43
N THR A 41 -1.37 -12.87 6.48
CA THR A 41 -0.23 -11.94 6.53
C THR A 41 -0.09 -11.23 5.19
N LEU A 42 -0.11 -9.89 5.23
CA LEU A 42 -0.12 -9.07 4.01
C LEU A 42 1.25 -8.55 3.61
N THR A 43 1.48 -8.52 2.31
CA THR A 43 2.61 -7.85 1.68
C THR A 43 2.12 -6.64 0.87
N TYR A 44 3.00 -5.66 0.66
CA TYR A 44 2.66 -4.42 -0.04
C TYR A 44 3.61 -4.16 -1.20
N SER A 45 3.07 -3.64 -2.30
CA SER A 45 3.86 -3.29 -3.49
C SER A 45 3.36 -2.02 -4.16
N LEU A 46 4.28 -1.30 -4.81
CA LEU A 46 3.97 -0.08 -5.55
C LEU A 46 3.32 -0.46 -6.88
N VAL A 47 2.20 0.17 -7.22
CA VAL A 47 1.48 -0.07 -8.49
C VAL A 47 1.79 1.05 -9.47
N ASN A 48 1.54 2.30 -9.08
CA ASN A 48 1.94 3.47 -9.85
C ASN A 48 2.76 4.41 -8.97
N ALA A 49 3.97 4.73 -9.42
CA ALA A 49 4.81 5.77 -8.83
C ALA A 49 4.17 7.16 -9.01
N PRO A 50 4.53 8.14 -8.17
CA PRO A 50 4.16 9.53 -8.43
C PRO A 50 4.87 10.05 -9.69
N ASN A 51 4.49 11.24 -10.16
CA ASN A 51 5.24 11.93 -11.20
C ASN A 51 6.71 12.11 -10.75
N ASN A 52 7.68 11.71 -11.59
CA ASN A 52 9.11 11.79 -11.24
C ASN A 52 9.58 13.22 -10.94
N ALA A 53 8.89 14.22 -11.48
CA ALA A 53 9.19 15.62 -11.24
C ALA A 53 8.83 16.03 -9.80
N HIS A 54 7.98 15.27 -9.12
CA HIS A 54 7.55 15.51 -7.75
C HIS A 54 8.42 14.78 -6.74
N GLY A 55 8.86 13.56 -7.06
CA GLY A 55 9.70 12.75 -6.18
C GLY A 55 9.65 11.25 -6.52
N THR A 56 10.12 10.43 -5.60
CA THR A 56 10.13 8.97 -5.72
C THR A 56 9.51 8.30 -4.50
N VAL A 57 9.02 7.07 -4.68
CA VAL A 57 8.47 6.24 -3.59
C VAL A 57 9.18 4.89 -3.55
N THR A 58 9.50 4.43 -2.34
CA THR A 58 9.91 3.05 -2.07
C THR A 58 8.97 2.43 -1.04
N ILE A 59 8.67 1.13 -1.20
CA ILE A 59 7.90 0.35 -0.22
C ILE A 59 8.82 -0.76 0.32
N SER A 60 8.91 -0.84 1.64
CA SER A 60 9.65 -1.88 2.36
C SER A 60 8.81 -2.36 3.55
N GLY A 61 8.38 -3.62 3.50
CA GLY A 61 7.38 -4.14 4.44
C GLY A 61 6.05 -3.39 4.32
N ASP A 62 5.55 -2.92 5.45
CA ASP A 62 4.33 -2.10 5.55
C ASP A 62 4.63 -0.60 5.47
N ARG A 63 5.86 -0.17 5.15
CA ARG A 63 6.23 1.25 5.16
C ARG A 63 6.47 1.75 3.74
N ALA A 64 5.78 2.84 3.38
CA ALA A 64 6.04 3.59 2.16
C ALA A 64 6.79 4.89 2.48
N THR A 65 7.95 5.07 1.86
CA THR A 65 8.77 6.28 1.99
C THR A 65 8.68 7.09 0.72
N PHE A 66 8.26 8.35 0.83
CA PHE A 66 8.29 9.32 -0.26
C PHE A 66 9.47 10.27 -0.07
N THR A 67 10.28 10.44 -1.11
CA THR A 67 11.38 11.39 -1.16
C THR A 67 11.03 12.47 -2.20
N PRO A 68 10.74 13.72 -1.77
CA PRO A 68 10.50 14.82 -2.69
C PRO A 68 11.70 15.06 -3.60
N LYS A 69 11.46 15.54 -4.82
CA LYS A 69 12.51 16.10 -5.66
C LYS A 69 12.98 17.43 -5.06
N LEU A 70 14.27 17.76 -5.24
CA LEU A 70 14.86 18.98 -4.70
C LEU A 70 14.04 20.24 -5.09
N ASN A 71 13.72 21.07 -4.11
CA ASN A 71 12.90 22.29 -4.22
C ASN A 71 11.47 22.06 -4.76
N TRP A 72 10.96 20.82 -4.77
CA TRP A 72 9.58 20.58 -5.17
C TRP A 72 8.65 20.70 -3.96
N ASN A 73 7.62 21.52 -4.13
CA ASN A 73 6.52 21.67 -3.19
C ASN A 73 5.17 21.49 -3.93
N GLY A 74 4.22 20.84 -3.27
CA GLY A 74 2.89 20.60 -3.85
C GLY A 74 2.26 19.31 -3.35
N THR A 75 1.24 18.85 -4.08
CA THR A 75 0.56 17.58 -3.80
C THR A 75 0.82 16.60 -4.94
N THR A 76 1.09 15.34 -4.59
CA THR A 76 1.22 14.24 -5.53
C THR A 76 0.55 13.00 -4.96
N THR A 77 0.29 12.02 -5.81
CA THR A 77 -0.30 10.73 -5.42
C THR A 77 0.50 9.59 -6.01
N PHE A 78 0.42 8.43 -5.38
CA PHE A 78 0.89 7.14 -5.89
C PHE A 78 -0.11 6.08 -5.46
N THR A 79 -0.14 4.94 -6.14
CA THR A 79 -1.01 3.81 -5.79
C THR A 79 -0.19 2.61 -5.37
N TYR A 80 -0.74 1.81 -4.46
CA TYR A 80 -0.11 0.60 -3.96
C TYR A 80 -1.16 -0.51 -3.84
N ARG A 81 -0.69 -1.75 -3.73
CA ARG A 81 -1.53 -2.94 -3.57
C ARG A 81 -1.11 -3.69 -2.31
N ALA A 82 -2.09 -4.26 -1.61
CA ALA A 82 -1.88 -5.31 -0.61
C ALA A 82 -2.10 -6.69 -1.27
N ASN A 83 -1.35 -7.69 -0.83
CA ASN A 83 -1.49 -9.07 -1.28
C ASN A 83 -1.34 -10.02 -0.09
N ASP A 84 -2.26 -10.98 -0.03
CA ASP A 84 -2.43 -12.05 0.97
C ASP A 84 -1.61 -13.31 0.66
N GLY A 85 -0.87 -13.34 -0.46
CA GLY A 85 -0.10 -14.49 -0.90
C GLY A 85 -0.96 -15.65 -1.44
N LYS A 86 -2.26 -15.46 -1.61
CA LYS A 86 -3.20 -16.46 -2.10
C LYS A 86 -3.83 -16.01 -3.42
N ALA A 87 -4.40 -16.97 -4.14
CA ALA A 87 -5.02 -16.79 -5.45
C ALA A 87 -6.54 -16.90 -5.35
#